data_AF-A0A953Q8S0-F1
#
_entry.id   AF-A0A953Q8S0-F1
#
_cell.length_a   1.000
_cell.length_b   1.000
_cell.length_c   1.000
_cell.angle_alpha   90.00
_cell.angle_beta   90.00
_cell.angle_gamma   90.00
#
_symmetry.space_group_name_H-M   'P 1'
#
loop_
_entity.id
_entity.type
_entity.pdbx_description
1 polymer ?
#
loop_
_entity_poly.entity_id
_entity_poly.type
_entity_poly.pdbx_seq_one_letter_code
_entity_poly.pdbx_strand_id
1 'polypeptide(L)'
;MAHISRGRVILGGLLAGLVINIFEYITNGVILGAAWGRAMQALGRPAQFHIGAIVVFNIWGFLLGIASVWLYAAIRSRYGAGSVTALRAGLAAWIIGSFLPNLASYPMGLSPLRLLVIATIVGVVEIAAGTLADAWLYKEDSVQVAKAATV
;
A
#
# COMPACT_ATOMS: atom_id res chain seq x y z
N MET A 1 23.91 -13.69 -5.15
CA MET A 1 22.90 -12.65 -4.92
C MET A 1 21.64 -13.06 -5.68
N ALA A 2 20.49 -13.21 -5.02
CA ALA A 2 19.26 -13.58 -5.72
C ALA A 2 18.88 -12.47 -6.71
N HIS A 3 18.74 -12.81 -8.00
CA HIS A 3 18.39 -11.85 -9.03
C HIS A 3 16.95 -11.35 -8.81
N ILE A 4 16.76 -10.06 -8.57
CA ILE A 4 15.42 -9.46 -8.45
C ILE A 4 14.81 -9.44 -9.84
N SER A 5 13.74 -10.21 -10.05
CA SER A 5 12.99 -10.22 -11.31
C SER A 5 12.17 -8.93 -11.43
N ARG A 6 12.71 -7.94 -12.14
CA ARG A 6 12.09 -6.61 -12.33
C ARG A 6 10.64 -6.70 -12.82
N GLY A 7 10.35 -7.62 -13.76
CA GLY A 7 9.00 -7.84 -14.26
C GLY A 7 8.00 -8.31 -13.18
N ARG A 8 8.43 -9.20 -12.26
CA ARG A 8 7.56 -9.67 -11.17
C ARG A 8 7.33 -8.59 -10.11
N VAL A 9 8.34 -7.76 -9.85
CA VAL A 9 8.17 -6.62 -8.93
C VAL A 9 7.16 -5.62 -9.46
N ILE A 10 7.18 -5.34 -10.77
CA ILE A 10 6.21 -4.44 -11.40
C ILE A 10 4.82 -5.06 -11.39
N LEU A 11 4.66 -6.30 -11.87
CA LEU A 11 3.35 -6.95 -11.95
C LEU A 11 2.72 -7.15 -10.56
N GLY A 12 3.49 -7.71 -9.63
CA GLY A 12 3.08 -7.90 -8.25
C GLY A 12 2.80 -6.58 -7.54
N GLY A 13 3.63 -5.57 -7.78
CA GLY A 13 3.46 -4.22 -7.26
C GLY A 13 2.19 -3.53 -7.74
N LEU A 14 1.83 -3.71 -9.02
CA LEU A 14 0.58 -3.21 -9.58
C LEU A 14 -0.64 -3.89 -8.97
N LEU A 15 -0.58 -5.21 -8.75
CA LEU A 15 -1.64 -5.94 -8.05
C LEU A 15 -1.80 -5.45 -6.61
N ALA A 16 -0.69 -5.33 -5.86
CA ALA A 16 -0.70 -4.80 -4.50
C ALA A 16 -1.24 -3.36 -4.47
N GLY A 17 -0.82 -2.52 -5.42
CA GLY A 17 -1.30 -1.15 -5.57
C GLY A 17 -2.78 -1.05 -5.91
N LEU A 18 -3.31 -1.98 -6.73
CA LEU A 18 -4.74 -2.07 -7.00
C LEU A 18 -5.54 -2.38 -5.73
N VAL A 19 -5.06 -3.33 -4.92
CA VAL A 19 -5.68 -3.65 -3.63
C VAL A 19 -5.70 -2.41 -2.74
N ILE A 20 -4.56 -1.72 -2.58
CA ILE A 20 -4.46 -0.49 -1.79
C ILE A 20 -5.46 0.56 -2.27
N ASN A 21 -5.53 0.82 -3.58
CA ASN A 21 -6.43 1.83 -4.14
C ASN A 21 -7.92 1.50 -3.94
N ILE A 22 -8.31 0.22 -3.93
CA ILE A 22 -9.68 -0.20 -3.61
C ILE A 22 -10.01 0.12 -2.15
N PHE A 23 -9.11 -0.20 -1.22
CA PHE A 23 -9.30 0.12 0.20
C PHE A 23 -9.37 1.64 0.42
N GLU A 24 -8.45 2.39 -0.17
CA GLU A 24 -8.43 3.86 -0.14
C GLU A 24 -9.73 4.47 -0.67
N TYR A 25 -10.24 3.96 -1.81
CA TYR A 25 -11.52 4.42 -2.35
C TYR A 25 -12.68 4.17 -1.38
N ILE A 26 -12.78 2.95 -0.82
CA ILE A 26 -13.87 2.59 0.09
C ILE A 26 -13.76 3.40 1.39
N THR A 27 -12.59 3.43 2.01
CA THR A 27 -12.39 4.06 3.30
C THR A 27 -12.42 5.58 3.19
N ASN A 28 -11.60 6.17 2.32
CA ASN A 28 -11.45 7.62 2.25
C ASN A 28 -12.49 8.29 1.34
N GLY A 29 -12.85 7.65 0.23
CA GLY A 29 -13.86 8.15 -0.69
C GLY A 29 -15.29 7.97 -0.18
N VAL A 30 -15.66 6.74 0.21
CA VAL A 30 -17.05 6.39 0.57
C VAL A 30 -17.32 6.61 2.06
N ILE A 31 -16.55 6.00 2.95
CA ILE A 31 -16.84 5.98 4.40
C ILE A 31 -16.49 7.33 5.06
N LEU A 32 -15.29 7.86 4.78
CA LEU A 32 -14.76 9.07 5.40
C LEU A 32 -14.92 10.32 4.53
N GLY A 33 -15.43 10.20 3.29
CA GLY A 33 -15.48 11.32 2.34
C GLY A 33 -16.17 12.56 2.90
N ALA A 34 -17.30 12.40 3.58
CA ALA A 34 -18.00 13.50 4.23
C ALA A 34 -17.25 14.11 5.42
N ALA A 35 -16.41 13.34 6.11
CA ALA A 35 -15.57 13.85 7.19
C ALA A 35 -14.35 14.60 6.63
N TRP A 36 -13.73 14.09 5.55
CA TRP A 36 -12.67 14.79 4.82
C TRP A 36 -13.16 16.11 4.21
N GLY A 37 -14.36 16.12 3.61
CA GLY A 37 -14.93 17.33 3.05
C GLY A 37 -15.19 18.41 4.10
N ARG A 38 -15.67 18.03 5.30
CA ARG A 38 -15.83 18.96 6.43
C ARG A 38 -14.48 19.47 6.94
N ALA A 39 -13.47 18.62 7.03
CA ALA A 39 -12.12 19.04 7.40
C ALA A 39 -11.56 20.06 6.39
N MET A 40 -11.74 19.84 5.09
CA MET A 40 -11.30 20.77 4.04
C MET A 40 -12.07 22.11 4.09
N GLN A 41 -13.37 22.08 4.32
CA GLN A 41 -14.17 23.31 4.51
C GLN A 41 -13.69 24.12 5.70
N ALA A 42 -13.33 23.48 6.82
CA ALA A 42 -12.77 24.16 7.99
C ALA A 42 -11.44 24.87 7.70
N LEU A 43 -10.72 24.44 6.66
CA LEU A 43 -9.50 25.07 6.14
C LEU A 43 -9.78 26.08 5.03
N GLY A 44 -11.04 26.42 4.75
CA GLY A 44 -11.42 27.32 3.65
C GLY A 44 -11.19 26.73 2.26
N ARG A 45 -11.11 25.40 2.13
CA ARG A 45 -10.90 24.69 0.87
C ARG A 45 -12.19 24.03 0.35
N PRO A 46 -12.26 23.70 -0.95
CA PRO A 46 -13.37 22.94 -1.50
C PRO A 46 -13.57 21.60 -0.76
N ALA A 47 -14.82 21.25 -0.50
CA ALA A 47 -15.18 20.01 0.20
C ALA A 47 -14.89 18.75 -0.62
N GLN A 48 -14.91 18.87 -1.94
CA GLN A 48 -14.64 17.78 -2.86
C GLN A 48 -13.26 17.96 -3.48
N PHE A 49 -12.50 16.86 -3.54
CA PHE A 49 -11.27 16.83 -4.30
C PHE A 49 -11.59 16.86 -5.79
N HIS A 50 -10.77 17.60 -6.55
CA HIS A 50 -10.84 17.59 -8.01
C HIS A 50 -10.24 16.28 -8.56
N ILE A 51 -10.62 15.93 -9.79
CA ILE A 51 -10.21 14.68 -10.46
C ILE A 51 -8.69 14.51 -10.45
N GLY A 52 -7.92 15.58 -10.66
CA GLY A 52 -6.46 15.56 -10.62
C GLY A 52 -5.88 15.05 -9.28
N ALA A 53 -6.44 15.46 -8.14
CA ALA A 53 -6.02 14.97 -6.84
C ALA A 53 -6.33 13.48 -6.67
N ILE A 54 -7.48 13.02 -7.16
CA ILE A 54 -7.87 11.59 -7.13
C ILE A 54 -6.87 10.76 -7.95
N VAL A 55 -6.45 11.23 -9.12
CA VAL A 55 -5.43 10.56 -9.94
C VAL A 55 -4.10 10.46 -9.20
N VAL A 56 -3.67 11.54 -8.52
CA VAL A 56 -2.44 11.54 -7.73
C VAL A 56 -2.49 10.53 -6.58
N PHE A 57 -3.62 10.43 -5.87
CA PHE A 57 -3.80 9.41 -4.82
C PHE A 57 -3.73 7.99 -5.37
N ASN A 58 -4.29 7.74 -6.55
CA ASN A 58 -4.19 6.42 -7.19
C ASN A 58 -2.76 6.06 -7.59
N ILE A 59 -2.03 7.02 -8.17
CA ILE A 59 -0.61 6.86 -8.49
C ILE A 59 0.19 6.57 -7.22
N TRP A 60 -0.09 7.28 -6.13
CA TRP A 60 0.52 7.04 -4.82
C TRP A 60 0.30 5.60 -4.34
N GLY A 61 -0.94 5.09 -4.39
CA GLY A 61 -1.24 3.70 -4.02
C GLY A 61 -0.47 2.67 -4.84
N PHE A 62 -0.32 2.89 -6.15
CA PHE A 62 0.51 2.03 -7.01
C PHE A 62 2.00 2.08 -6.68
N LEU A 63 2.55 3.28 -6.44
CA LEU A 63 3.94 3.43 -6.04
C LEU A 63 4.22 2.72 -4.71
N LEU A 64 3.29 2.82 -3.76
CA LEU A 64 3.39 2.15 -2.46
C LEU A 64 3.30 0.62 -2.60
N GLY A 65 2.42 0.12 -3.45
CA GLY A 65 2.33 -1.31 -3.79
C GLY A 65 3.64 -1.84 -4.40
N ILE A 66 4.19 -1.14 -5.39
CA ILE A 66 5.47 -1.49 -6.02
C ILE A 66 6.62 -1.44 -5.02
N ALA A 67 6.69 -0.41 -4.17
CA ALA A 67 7.70 -0.29 -3.14
C ALA A 67 7.62 -1.45 -2.12
N SER A 68 6.41 -1.86 -1.73
CA SER A 68 6.18 -2.97 -0.79
C SER A 68 6.67 -4.30 -1.36
N VAL A 69 6.33 -4.59 -2.62
CA VAL A 69 6.74 -5.82 -3.32
C VAL A 69 8.25 -5.82 -3.61
N TRP A 70 8.81 -4.67 -4.00
CA TRP A 70 10.25 -4.52 -4.15
C TRP A 70 10.99 -4.79 -2.85
N LEU A 71 10.49 -4.25 -1.73
CA LEU A 71 11.07 -4.46 -0.42
C LEU A 71 11.00 -5.94 0.00
N TYR A 72 9.88 -6.61 -0.23
CA TYR A 72 9.75 -8.06 -0.04
C TYR A 72 10.80 -8.84 -0.86
N ALA A 73 10.94 -8.51 -2.15
CA ALA A 73 11.90 -9.14 -3.05
C ALA A 73 13.36 -8.87 -2.65
N ALA A 74 13.66 -7.74 -2.01
CA ALA A 74 14.98 -7.41 -1.50
C ALA A 74 15.31 -8.23 -0.23
N ILE A 75 14.39 -8.31 0.72
CA ILE A 75 14.65 -8.94 2.03
C ILE A 75 14.48 -10.47 2.00
N ARG A 76 13.72 -11.05 1.06
CA ARG A 76 13.50 -12.51 0.98
C ARG A 76 14.78 -13.34 0.93
N SER A 77 15.88 -12.79 0.41
CA SER A 77 17.16 -13.49 0.29
C SER A 77 17.81 -13.80 1.66
N ARG A 78 17.50 -12.98 2.67
CA ARG A 78 18.02 -13.13 4.05
C ARG A 78 16.98 -13.68 5.01
N TYR A 79 15.72 -13.32 4.82
CA TYR A 79 14.61 -13.64 5.73
C TYR A 79 13.80 -14.88 5.31
N GLY A 80 14.12 -15.46 4.15
CA GLY A 80 13.36 -16.57 3.57
C GLY A 80 12.08 -16.11 2.85
N ALA A 81 11.63 -16.95 1.92
CA ALA A 81 10.38 -16.73 1.20
C ALA A 81 9.18 -17.16 2.07
N GLY A 82 8.28 -16.23 2.39
CA GLY A 82 7.09 -16.56 3.18
C GLY A 82 6.20 -15.35 3.48
N SER A 83 5.00 -15.63 4.01
CA SER A 83 4.00 -14.63 4.41
C SER A 83 4.50 -13.72 5.52
N VAL A 84 5.29 -14.23 6.46
CA VAL A 84 5.91 -13.43 7.54
C VAL A 84 6.87 -12.38 6.96
N THR A 85 7.67 -12.75 5.97
CA THR A 85 8.58 -11.80 5.29
C THR A 85 7.80 -10.76 4.50
N ALA A 86 6.70 -11.15 3.85
CA ALA A 86 5.79 -10.23 3.16
C ALA A 86 5.16 -9.22 4.13
N LEU A 87 4.68 -9.67 5.28
CA LEU A 87 4.15 -8.79 6.33
C LEU A 87 5.20 -7.80 6.84
N ARG A 88 6.45 -8.23 7.03
CA ARG A 88 7.54 -7.33 7.44
C ARG A 88 7.82 -6.25 6.40
N ALA A 89 7.81 -6.62 5.11
CA ALA A 89 7.98 -5.67 4.02
C ALA A 89 6.80 -4.69 3.94
N GLY A 90 5.56 -5.20 3.99
CA GLY A 90 4.35 -4.37 4.00
C GLY A 90 4.31 -3.42 5.20
N LEU A 91 4.67 -3.89 6.40
CA LEU A 91 4.75 -3.04 7.59
C LEU A 91 5.80 -1.93 7.45
N ALA A 92 6.97 -2.24 6.90
CA ALA A 92 7.99 -1.23 6.66
C ALA A 92 7.55 -0.20 5.62
N ALA A 93 6.90 -0.63 4.54
CA ALA A 93 6.32 0.27 3.55
C ALA A 93 5.21 1.15 4.15
N TRP A 94 4.35 0.58 4.99
CA TRP A 94 3.33 1.33 5.73
C TRP A 94 3.92 2.37 6.68
N ILE A 95 4.98 2.03 7.42
CA ILE A 95 5.64 2.99 8.32
C ILE A 95 6.08 4.23 7.53
N ILE A 96 6.72 4.00 6.39
CA ILE A 96 7.32 5.07 5.58
C ILE A 96 6.26 5.83 4.78
N GLY A 97 5.31 5.12 4.18
CA GLY A 97 4.32 5.68 3.25
C GLY A 97 3.04 6.21 3.91
N SER A 98 2.71 5.79 5.12
CA SER A 98 1.43 6.15 5.74
C SER A 98 1.62 6.69 7.16
N PHE A 99 2.29 5.94 8.03
CA PHE A 99 2.41 6.30 9.45
C PHE A 99 3.21 7.58 9.67
N LEU A 100 4.43 7.67 9.13
CA LEU A 100 5.29 8.84 9.31
C LEU A 100 4.69 10.12 8.69
N PRO A 101 4.13 10.10 7.46
CA PRO A 101 3.43 11.27 6.91
C PRO A 101 2.25 11.73 7.77
N ASN A 102 1.43 10.80 8.28
CA ASN A 102 0.31 11.14 9.17
C ASN A 102 0.80 11.72 10.50
N LEU A 103 1.86 11.15 11.07
CA LEU A 103 2.48 11.64 12.30
C LEU A 103 3.08 13.05 12.12
N ALA A 104 3.73 13.31 10.98
CA ALA A 104 4.25 14.63 10.65
C ALA A 104 3.14 15.68 10.42
N SER A 105 2.00 15.24 9.89
CA SER A 105 0.84 16.10 9.65
C SER A 105 0.06 16.44 10.92
N TYR A 106 0.13 15.59 11.96
CA TYR A 106 -0.56 15.80 13.24
C TYR A 106 -0.26 17.16 13.90
N PRO A 107 1.01 17.56 14.16
CA PRO A 107 1.31 18.84 14.81
C PRO A 107 0.94 20.05 13.94
N MET A 108 0.74 19.87 12.64
CA MET A 108 0.34 20.95 11.74
C MET A 108 -1.16 21.31 11.87
N GLY A 109 -1.95 20.49 12.58
CA GLY A 109 -3.37 20.76 12.83
C GLY A 109 -4.25 20.76 11.58
N LEU A 110 -3.74 20.26 10.45
CA LEU A 110 -4.42 20.31 9.14
C LEU A 110 -5.59 19.34 9.03
N SER A 111 -5.66 18.34 9.90
CA SER A 111 -6.68 17.30 9.84
C SER A 111 -7.08 16.84 11.24
N PRO A 112 -8.38 16.58 11.48
CA PRO A 112 -8.84 16.02 12.75
C PRO A 112 -8.08 14.74 13.10
N LEU A 113 -7.59 14.63 14.34
CA LEU A 113 -6.82 13.48 14.83
C LEU A 113 -7.53 12.14 14.55
N ARG A 114 -8.86 12.10 14.72
CA ARG A 114 -9.67 10.91 14.44
C ARG A 114 -9.54 10.41 13.00
N LEU A 115 -9.44 11.32 12.02
CA LEU A 115 -9.25 10.95 10.62
C LEU A 115 -7.86 10.35 10.38
N LEU A 116 -6.82 10.99 10.94
CA LEU A 116 -5.44 10.49 10.84
C LEU A 116 -5.29 9.09 11.48
N VAL A 117 -5.92 8.85 12.63
CA VAL A 117 -5.89 7.54 13.30
C VAL A 117 -6.57 6.46 12.48
N ILE A 118 -7.77 6.73 11.93
CA ILE A 118 -8.49 5.74 11.11
C ILE A 118 -7.70 5.43 9.84
N ALA A 119 -7.21 6.45 9.12
CA ALA A 119 -6.39 6.27 7.92
C ALA A 119 -5.11 5.47 8.21
N THR A 120 -4.47 5.74 9.35
CA THR A 120 -3.27 5.01 9.79
C THR A 120 -3.55 3.54 10.06
N ILE A 121 -4.65 3.22 10.76
CA ILE A 121 -5.03 1.82 11.05
C ILE A 121 -5.43 1.08 9.77
N VAL A 122 -6.24 1.69 8.91
CA VAL A 122 -6.66 1.06 7.64
C VAL A 122 -5.45 0.84 6.73
N GLY A 123 -4.54 1.81 6.66
CA GLY A 123 -3.30 1.71 5.89
C GLY A 123 -2.47 0.47 6.23
N VAL A 124 -2.46 0.04 7.50
CA VAL A 124 -1.67 -1.15 7.88
C VAL A 124 -2.31 -2.42 7.34
N VAL A 125 -3.65 -2.45 7.29
CA VAL A 125 -4.43 -3.61 6.82
C VAL A 125 -4.33 -3.72 5.30
N GLU A 126 -4.51 -2.63 4.56
CA GLU A 126 -4.50 -2.65 3.09
C GLU A 126 -3.10 -2.99 2.54
N ILE A 127 -2.03 -2.44 3.13
CA ILE A 127 -0.65 -2.69 2.67
C ILE A 127 -0.24 -4.12 3.03
N ALA A 128 -0.63 -4.61 4.21
CA ALA A 128 -0.44 -6.01 4.57
C ALA A 128 -1.20 -6.95 3.62
N ALA A 129 -2.47 -6.66 3.31
CA ALA A 129 -3.28 -7.46 2.40
C ALA A 129 -2.70 -7.46 0.97
N GLY A 130 -2.32 -6.30 0.44
CA GLY A 130 -1.70 -6.19 -0.89
C GLY A 130 -0.38 -6.95 -0.99
N THR A 131 0.47 -6.84 0.04
CA THR A 131 1.77 -7.54 0.06
C THR A 131 1.62 -9.06 0.24
N LEU A 132 0.60 -9.51 0.99
CA LEU A 132 0.28 -10.93 1.13
C LEU A 132 -0.30 -11.53 -0.16
N ALA A 133 -1.18 -10.80 -0.85
CA ALA A 133 -1.74 -11.23 -2.13
C ALA A 133 -0.65 -11.45 -3.18
N ASP A 134 0.33 -10.54 -3.25
CA ASP A 134 1.52 -10.73 -4.11
C ASP A 134 2.36 -11.95 -3.68
N ALA A 135 2.66 -12.07 -2.38
CA ALA A 135 3.50 -13.16 -1.90
C ALA A 135 2.89 -14.56 -2.16
N TRP A 136 1.56 -14.64 -2.22
CA TRP A 136 0.84 -15.86 -2.61
C TRP A 136 1.03 -16.16 -4.11
N LEU A 137 0.83 -15.17 -4.97
CA LEU A 137 1.09 -15.29 -6.42
C LEU A 137 2.56 -15.66 -6.70
N TYR A 138 3.49 -15.08 -5.94
CA TYR A 138 4.92 -15.37 -6.06
C TYR A 138 5.26 -16.84 -5.80
N LYS A 139 4.53 -17.50 -4.89
CA LYS A 139 4.68 -18.93 -4.56
C LYS A 139 4.14 -19.84 -5.65
N GLU A 140 2.95 -19.58 -6.19
CA GLU A 140 2.31 -20.47 -7.18
C GLU A 140 3.15 -20.65 -8.45
N ASP A 141 3.70 -19.56 -8.98
CA ASP A 141 4.57 -19.62 -10.17
C ASP A 141 5.89 -20.35 -9.90
N SER A 142 6.45 -20.23 -8.69
CA SER A 142 7.70 -20.93 -8.34
C SER A 142 7.51 -22.45 -8.27
N VAL A 143 6.30 -22.89 -7.89
CA VAL A 143 5.91 -24.29 -7.87
C VAL A 143 5.64 -24.79 -9.30
N GLN A 144 5.04 -23.98 -10.17
CA GLN A 144 4.83 -24.32 -11.58
C GLN A 144 6.13 -24.43 -12.38
N VAL A 145 7.09 -23.50 -12.21
CA VAL A 145 8.40 -23.57 -12.87
C VAL A 145 9.19 -24.80 -12.40
N ALA A 146 9.14 -25.12 -11.10
CA ALA A 146 9.79 -26.33 -10.58
C ALA A 146 9.17 -27.62 -11.15
N LYS A 147 7.83 -27.66 -11.30
CA LYS A 147 7.13 -28.77 -11.98
C LYS A 147 7.50 -28.88 -13.46
N ALA A 148 7.57 -27.77 -14.18
CA ALA A 148 7.94 -27.77 -15.60
C ALA A 148 9.39 -28.19 -15.86
N ALA A 149 10.28 -28.03 -14.88
CA ALA A 149 11.68 -28.46 -14.96
C ALA A 149 11.92 -29.93 -14.52
N THR A 150 10.89 -30.60 -14.01
CA THR A 150 10.95 -32.02 -13.57
C THR A 150 10.19 -32.98 -14.50
N VAL A 151 9.64 -32.46 -15.60
CA VAL A 151 9.01 -33.22 -16.70
C VAL A 151 9.93 -33.14 -17.92
#